data_AF-A0A938AWD4-F1
#
_entry.id   AF-A0A938AWD4-F1
#
_cell.length_a   1.000
_cell.length_b   1.000
_cell.length_c   1.000
_cell.angle_alpha   90.00
_cell.angle_beta   90.00
_cell.angle_gamma   90.00
#
_symmetry.space_group_name_H-M   'P 1'
#
loop_
_entity.id
_entity.type
_entity.pdbx_description
1 polymer ?
#
loop_
_entity_poly.entity_id
_entity_poly.type
_entity_poly.pdbx_seq_one_letter_code
_entity_poly.pdbx_strand_id
1 'polypeptide(L)'
;YACPDGKPCDPAFAGFDKQISAAAHRFRQLFDGGYKGYWEGPGHPYRVGEGTDVHPVNVATGVLYIYTPWIGSYPAPASGNKAFWGIWIDYGFGEPTKPTLPTDDSRLAEPVWPVVALPGEGFQGTIALRNEGTATWQNVAGYALVNAGNPMGAPERLPLPHDVPPGETVTWTLNLIAPKTPGLHPSRWQLQHGDEPIGERITVWVGVLPEKAREWKVELDRLIEEAKHKWEEAKQRGEKEFERFVQELLVQLQRELARIIEEQGQALWEALLHWLEEACSGAMLPASALALAGMWLGRRRK
;
A
#
# COMPACT_ATOMS: atom_id res chain seq x y z
N TYR A 1 -11.25 14.72 -25.21
CA TYR A 1 -10.97 16.08 -24.71
C TYR A 1 -12.27 16.86 -24.73
N ALA A 2 -12.68 17.40 -23.58
CA ALA A 2 -13.92 18.17 -23.44
C ALA A 2 -13.93 19.44 -24.31
N CYS A 3 -12.77 20.10 -24.42
CA CYS A 3 -12.53 21.24 -25.30
C CYS A 3 -11.26 20.97 -26.10
N PRO A 4 -11.33 20.74 -27.43
CA PRO A 4 -10.16 20.53 -28.25
C PRO A 4 -9.45 21.85 -28.59
N ASP A 5 -8.11 21.80 -28.69
CA ASP A 5 -7.30 22.95 -29.10
C ASP A 5 -7.77 23.50 -30.45
N GLY A 6 -7.89 24.83 -30.54
CA GLY A 6 -8.28 25.53 -31.77
C GLY A 6 -9.72 25.29 -32.24
N LYS A 7 -10.56 24.63 -31.44
CA LYS A 7 -11.98 24.36 -31.74
C LYS A 7 -12.89 24.88 -30.63
N PRO A 8 -14.17 25.22 -30.94
CA PRO A 8 -15.15 25.52 -29.90
C PRO A 8 -15.26 24.34 -28.91
N CYS A 9 -15.35 24.65 -27.62
CA CYS A 9 -15.63 23.64 -26.62
C CYS A 9 -17.04 23.09 -26.83
N ASP A 10 -17.21 21.78 -26.68
CA ASP A 10 -18.54 21.17 -26.72
C ASP A 10 -19.36 21.68 -25.52
N PRO A 11 -20.55 22.28 -25.75
CA PRO A 11 -21.40 22.82 -24.69
C PRO A 11 -21.75 21.81 -23.59
N ALA A 12 -21.77 20.51 -23.91
CA ALA A 12 -22.00 19.45 -22.93
C ALA A 12 -20.95 19.44 -21.82
N PHE A 13 -19.72 19.86 -22.13
CA PHE A 13 -18.57 19.89 -21.22
C PHE A 13 -18.15 21.30 -20.81
N ALA A 14 -18.95 22.32 -21.14
CA ALA A 14 -18.76 23.69 -20.67
C ALA A 14 -19.11 23.80 -19.18
N GLY A 15 -18.24 24.46 -18.40
CA GLY A 15 -18.34 24.60 -16.94
C GLY A 15 -17.11 24.08 -16.21
N PHE A 16 -16.70 24.77 -15.14
CA PHE A 16 -15.50 24.43 -14.36
C PHE A 16 -15.56 23.01 -13.79
N ASP A 17 -16.68 22.66 -13.17
CA ASP A 17 -16.97 21.34 -12.62
C ASP A 17 -16.85 20.21 -13.66
N LYS A 18 -17.39 20.44 -14.86
CA LYS A 18 -17.35 19.45 -15.95
C LYS A 18 -15.95 19.31 -16.54
N GLN A 19 -15.17 20.39 -16.61
CA GLN A 19 -13.78 20.33 -17.03
C GLN A 19 -12.90 19.59 -16.01
N ILE A 20 -13.11 19.83 -14.71
CA ILE A 20 -12.41 19.09 -13.64
C ILE A 20 -12.79 17.61 -13.67
N SER A 21 -14.08 17.29 -13.82
CA SER A 21 -14.55 15.90 -13.92
C SER A 21 -14.01 15.19 -15.15
N ALA A 22 -14.01 15.84 -16.32
CA ALA A 22 -13.45 15.29 -17.55
C ALA A 22 -11.92 15.09 -17.46
N ALA A 23 -11.21 16.01 -16.78
CA ALA A 23 -9.79 15.85 -16.48
C ALA A 23 -9.57 14.62 -15.59
N ALA A 24 -10.26 14.52 -14.45
CA ALA A 24 -10.16 13.39 -13.53
C ALA A 24 -10.47 12.04 -14.20
N HIS A 25 -11.51 11.98 -15.06
CA HIS A 25 -11.82 10.79 -15.84
C HIS A 25 -10.70 10.42 -16.82
N ARG A 26 -10.08 11.40 -17.48
CA ARG A 26 -8.94 11.14 -18.37
C ARG A 26 -7.71 10.65 -17.60
N PHE A 27 -7.45 11.24 -16.43
CA PHE A 27 -6.41 10.77 -15.50
C PHE A 27 -6.63 9.30 -15.12
N ARG A 28 -7.86 8.95 -14.70
CA ARG A 28 -8.20 7.57 -14.30
C ARG A 28 -8.09 6.59 -15.47
N GLN A 29 -8.52 6.97 -16.67
CA GLN A 29 -8.46 6.10 -17.85
C GLN A 29 -7.01 5.68 -18.19
N LEU A 30 -6.05 6.57 -18.00
CA LEU A 30 -4.63 6.30 -18.25
C LEU A 30 -4.00 5.46 -17.13
N PHE A 31 -4.34 5.76 -15.88
CA PHE A 31 -3.98 4.91 -14.74
C PHE A 31 -4.49 3.48 -14.91
N ASP A 32 -5.64 3.32 -15.55
CA ASP A 32 -6.29 2.03 -15.80
C ASP A 32 -5.72 1.24 -16.99
N GLY A 33 -4.59 1.68 -17.57
CA GLY A 33 -3.97 1.01 -18.71
C GLY A 33 -4.66 1.30 -20.05
N GLY A 34 -5.54 2.31 -20.13
CA GLY A 34 -6.24 2.73 -21.34
C GLY A 34 -5.37 3.42 -22.41
N TYR A 35 -4.09 3.05 -22.51
CA TYR A 35 -3.16 3.54 -23.52
C TYR A 35 -3.55 2.99 -24.89
N LYS A 36 -3.87 3.87 -25.85
CA LYS A 36 -4.24 3.44 -27.21
C LYS A 36 -3.20 3.78 -28.28
N GLY A 37 -2.02 4.30 -27.91
CA GLY A 37 -0.96 4.64 -28.87
C GLY A 37 0.45 4.80 -28.28
N TYR A 38 1.44 4.79 -29.18
CA TYR A 38 2.89 4.89 -28.92
C TYR A 38 3.34 6.19 -28.22
N TRP A 39 2.43 7.15 -28.04
CA TRP A 39 2.73 8.49 -27.54
C TRP A 39 2.22 8.73 -26.13
N GLU A 40 1.57 7.76 -25.47
CA GLU A 40 0.79 8.00 -24.25
C GLU A 40 1.40 7.40 -22.95
N GLY A 41 2.66 6.93 -22.91
CA GLY A 41 3.19 6.16 -21.76
C GLY A 41 4.50 6.64 -21.14
N PRO A 42 4.92 6.04 -20.00
CA PRO A 42 6.25 6.26 -19.41
C PRO A 42 7.38 5.93 -20.39
N GLY A 43 8.45 6.72 -20.40
CA GLY A 43 9.61 6.55 -21.28
C GLY A 43 9.42 7.02 -22.72
N HIS A 44 8.20 7.39 -23.13
CA HIS A 44 7.95 7.94 -24.46
C HIS A 44 8.18 9.46 -24.47
N PRO A 45 8.94 9.99 -25.45
CA PRO A 45 9.13 11.44 -25.58
C PRO A 45 7.84 12.13 -26.00
N TYR A 46 7.46 13.19 -25.29
CA TYR A 46 6.40 14.11 -25.68
C TYR A 46 7.00 15.43 -26.14
N ARG A 47 6.59 15.86 -27.33
CA ARG A 47 7.02 17.12 -27.91
C ARG A 47 6.20 18.27 -27.31
N VAL A 48 6.81 19.08 -26.44
CA VAL A 48 6.09 20.11 -25.66
C VAL A 48 6.18 21.53 -26.24
N GLY A 49 6.36 21.64 -27.57
CA GLY A 49 6.61 22.92 -28.25
C GLY A 49 8.11 23.23 -28.41
N GLU A 50 8.45 24.26 -29.21
CA GLU A 50 9.81 24.85 -29.37
C GLU A 50 11.00 23.90 -29.14
N GLY A 51 11.24 22.92 -30.00
CA GLY A 51 12.46 22.10 -29.85
C GLY A 51 12.51 21.06 -28.69
N THR A 52 11.67 21.17 -27.66
CA THR A 52 11.80 20.41 -26.41
C THR A 52 11.00 19.10 -26.40
N ASP A 53 11.66 18.03 -25.95
CA ASP A 53 11.07 16.72 -25.63
C ASP A 53 11.10 16.49 -24.11
N VAL A 54 9.98 16.08 -23.53
CA VAL A 54 9.90 15.60 -22.14
C VAL A 54 9.74 14.09 -22.12
N HIS A 55 10.35 13.44 -21.13
CA HIS A 55 10.32 11.99 -20.96
C HIS A 55 9.67 11.67 -19.61
N PRO A 56 8.37 11.35 -19.57
CA PRO A 56 7.71 11.00 -18.33
C PRO A 56 8.28 9.71 -17.74
N VAL A 57 8.60 9.71 -16.45
CA VAL A 57 9.30 8.60 -15.78
C VAL A 57 8.35 7.51 -15.28
N ASN A 58 7.08 7.85 -15.08
CA ASN A 58 6.04 6.93 -14.59
C ASN A 58 4.65 7.37 -15.07
N VAL A 59 3.65 6.53 -14.80
CA VAL A 59 2.26 6.76 -15.21
C VAL A 59 1.73 8.10 -14.70
N ALA A 60 1.96 8.42 -13.43
CA ALA A 60 1.50 9.68 -12.83
C ALA A 60 2.04 10.91 -13.58
N THR A 61 3.33 10.92 -13.91
CA THR A 61 3.95 11.99 -14.70
C THR A 61 3.49 12.00 -16.15
N GLY A 62 3.25 10.84 -16.77
CA GLY A 62 2.76 10.74 -18.16
C GLY A 62 1.38 11.37 -18.33
N VAL A 63 0.51 11.21 -17.34
CA VAL A 63 -0.85 11.75 -17.38
C VAL A 63 -0.89 13.28 -17.44
N LEU A 64 0.03 13.95 -16.73
CA LEU A 64 0.13 15.43 -16.74
C LEU A 64 0.38 15.99 -18.15
N TYR A 65 1.10 15.25 -18.99
CA TYR A 65 1.41 15.67 -20.36
C TYR A 65 0.36 15.25 -21.39
N ILE A 66 -0.57 14.35 -21.06
CA ILE A 66 -1.64 13.98 -21.99
C ILE A 66 -2.78 15.00 -21.97
N TYR A 67 -3.10 15.55 -20.80
CA TYR A 67 -4.19 16.51 -20.70
C TYR A 67 -3.81 17.90 -21.22
N THR A 68 -2.61 18.40 -20.86
CA THR A 68 -2.12 19.73 -21.26
C THR A 68 -0.60 19.68 -21.55
N PRO A 69 -0.17 19.09 -22.68
CA PRO A 69 1.27 18.86 -22.98
C PRO A 69 2.09 20.15 -23.09
N TRP A 70 1.45 21.29 -23.31
CA TRP A 70 2.13 22.50 -23.77
C TRP A 70 2.94 23.22 -22.68
N ILE A 71 4.23 23.44 -22.95
CA ILE A 71 5.10 24.34 -22.19
C ILE A 71 5.53 25.47 -23.14
N GLY A 72 5.09 26.72 -22.88
CA GLY A 72 5.46 27.88 -23.71
C GLY A 72 4.36 28.34 -24.69
N SER A 73 4.78 28.87 -25.84
CA SER A 73 3.99 29.81 -26.66
C SER A 73 3.56 29.24 -28.03
N TYR A 74 2.52 28.40 -28.14
CA TYR A 74 1.64 28.43 -29.31
C TYR A 74 0.35 27.60 -29.15
N PRO A 75 -0.84 28.08 -29.62
CA PRO A 75 -1.16 29.47 -29.99
C PRO A 75 -1.81 30.21 -28.80
N ALA A 76 -1.22 31.34 -28.37
CA ALA A 76 -1.57 32.14 -27.17
C ALA A 76 -1.20 31.45 -25.83
N PRO A 77 -1.07 32.16 -24.68
CA PRO A 77 -0.31 31.69 -23.51
C PRO A 77 -1.11 30.66 -22.69
N ALA A 78 -1.46 29.54 -23.31
CA ALA A 78 -2.25 28.46 -22.74
C ALA A 78 -1.34 27.25 -22.48
N SER A 79 -0.24 27.50 -21.77
CA SER A 79 0.56 26.43 -21.20
C SER A 79 -0.16 25.94 -19.94
N GLY A 80 -1.13 25.04 -20.07
CA GLY A 80 -1.94 24.53 -18.96
C GLY A 80 -1.09 24.07 -17.76
N ASN A 81 0.05 23.43 -18.02
CA ASN A 81 1.01 23.03 -16.98
C ASN A 81 1.69 24.22 -16.30
N LYS A 82 1.98 25.31 -17.03
CA LYS A 82 2.52 26.55 -16.44
C LYS A 82 1.44 27.41 -15.79
N ALA A 83 0.19 27.34 -16.24
CA ALA A 83 -0.94 27.96 -15.56
C ALA A 83 -1.22 27.24 -14.23
N PHE A 84 -1.18 25.91 -14.23
CA PHE A 84 -1.23 25.10 -13.01
C PHE A 84 -0.05 25.41 -12.09
N TRP A 85 1.18 25.45 -12.61
CA TRP A 85 2.37 25.84 -11.84
C TRP A 85 2.23 27.26 -11.27
N GLY A 86 1.71 28.21 -12.05
CA GLY A 86 1.45 29.57 -11.59
C GLY A 86 0.45 29.60 -10.43
N ILE A 87 -0.70 28.93 -10.58
CA ILE A 87 -1.69 28.78 -9.50
C ILE A 87 -1.06 28.12 -8.26
N TRP A 88 -0.22 27.10 -8.45
CA TRP A 88 0.46 26.41 -7.36
C TRP A 88 1.37 27.36 -6.56
N ILE A 89 2.19 28.15 -7.26
CA ILE A 89 3.08 29.14 -6.62
C ILE A 89 2.27 30.28 -5.99
N ASP A 90 1.31 30.84 -6.72
CA ASP A 90 0.53 32.02 -6.31
C ASP A 90 -0.33 31.74 -5.06
N TYR A 91 -0.77 30.49 -4.86
CA TYR A 91 -1.49 30.06 -3.67
C TYR A 91 -0.58 29.58 -2.52
N GLY A 92 0.75 29.75 -2.66
CA GLY A 92 1.69 29.51 -1.57
C GLY A 92 2.03 28.04 -1.32
N PHE A 93 1.80 27.15 -2.29
CA PHE A 93 2.20 25.74 -2.17
C PHE A 93 3.72 25.53 -2.35
N GLY A 94 4.49 26.59 -2.61
CA GLY A 94 5.95 26.59 -2.72
C GLY A 94 6.47 26.09 -4.07
N GLU A 95 7.75 26.34 -4.38
CA GLU A 95 8.38 25.72 -5.55
C GLU A 95 8.28 24.19 -5.43
N PRO A 96 7.85 23.47 -6.48
CA PRO A 96 7.93 22.02 -6.48
C PRO A 96 9.39 21.62 -6.40
N THR A 97 9.87 21.35 -5.18
CA THR A 97 11.18 20.77 -4.96
C THR A 97 11.20 19.42 -5.65
N LYS A 98 12.21 19.16 -6.50
CA LYS A 98 12.48 17.80 -6.97
C LYS A 98 12.43 16.89 -5.74
N PRO A 99 11.57 15.85 -5.68
CA PRO A 99 11.56 14.97 -4.53
C PRO A 99 12.98 14.43 -4.38
N THR A 100 13.69 14.91 -3.37
CA THR A 100 14.92 14.27 -2.95
C THR A 100 14.47 12.98 -2.32
N LEU A 101 14.64 11.87 -3.05
CA LEU A 101 14.44 10.57 -2.45
C LEU A 101 15.33 10.52 -1.20
N PRO A 102 14.78 10.10 -0.06
CA PRO A 102 15.56 9.97 1.16
C PRO A 102 16.81 9.12 0.92
N THR A 103 17.88 9.41 1.66
CA THR A 103 19.12 8.63 1.59
C THR A 103 18.82 7.16 1.94
N ASP A 104 18.10 6.96 3.04
CA ASP A 104 17.60 5.67 3.49
C ASP A 104 16.07 5.65 3.51
N ASP A 105 15.45 4.67 2.86
CA ASP A 105 14.02 4.42 2.95
C ASP A 105 13.70 2.97 2.62
N SER A 106 12.70 2.41 3.30
CA SER A 106 12.32 1.02 3.19
C SER A 106 10.83 0.85 3.00
N ARG A 107 10.45 -0.12 2.18
CA ARG A 107 9.05 -0.55 2.01
C ARG A 107 8.94 -2.06 2.17
N LEU A 108 7.81 -2.54 2.70
CA LEU A 108 7.49 -3.96 2.66
C LEU A 108 7.51 -4.49 1.22
N ALA A 109 8.38 -5.47 0.97
CA ALA A 109 8.45 -6.16 -0.31
C ALA A 109 7.29 -7.17 -0.46
N GLU A 110 6.84 -7.73 0.67
CA GLU A 110 5.68 -8.60 0.77
C GLU A 110 4.85 -8.27 2.02
N PRO A 111 3.54 -8.56 2.02
CA PRO A 111 2.73 -8.42 3.22
C PRO A 111 3.24 -9.32 4.34
N VAL A 112 3.14 -8.81 5.57
CA VAL A 112 3.34 -9.62 6.76
C VAL A 112 2.05 -10.35 7.08
N TRP A 113 2.05 -11.66 6.87
CA TRP A 113 0.92 -12.53 7.19
C TRP A 113 0.79 -12.74 8.71
N PRO A 114 -0.43 -12.82 9.25
CA PRO A 114 -0.63 -13.12 10.64
C PRO A 114 -0.26 -14.58 10.90
N VAL A 115 0.19 -14.87 12.12
CA VAL A 115 0.47 -16.24 12.54
C VAL A 115 -0.51 -16.64 13.64
N VAL A 116 -1.05 -17.84 13.53
CA VAL A 116 -1.90 -18.44 14.55
C VAL A 116 -1.13 -19.54 15.26
N ALA A 117 -1.06 -19.44 16.59
CA ALA A 117 -0.25 -20.31 17.42
C ALA A 117 -0.99 -20.70 18.72
N LEU A 118 -0.59 -21.80 19.32
CA LEU A 118 -1.00 -22.20 20.66
C LEU A 118 -0.13 -21.50 21.71
N PRO A 119 -0.59 -21.47 22.99
CA PRO A 119 0.16 -20.83 24.06
C PRO A 119 1.58 -21.40 24.20
N GLY A 120 2.60 -20.56 24.09
CA GLY A 120 4.00 -20.96 24.21
C GLY A 120 4.58 -21.72 23.00
N GLU A 121 3.83 -21.87 21.91
CA GLU A 121 4.31 -22.50 20.68
C GLU A 121 5.38 -21.61 20.01
N GLY A 122 6.48 -22.23 19.59
CA GLY A 122 7.51 -21.57 18.78
C GLY A 122 7.17 -21.63 17.30
N PHE A 123 7.36 -20.53 16.58
CA PHE A 123 7.11 -20.44 15.14
C PHE A 123 8.07 -19.47 14.45
N GLN A 124 8.12 -19.53 13.12
CA GLN A 124 8.90 -18.60 12.31
C GLN A 124 7.99 -17.59 11.60
N GLY A 125 8.29 -16.31 11.77
CA GLY A 125 7.76 -15.23 10.95
C GLY A 125 8.82 -14.72 9.98
N THR A 126 8.40 -14.00 8.94
CA THR A 126 9.33 -13.34 8.01
C THR A 126 8.95 -11.89 7.80
N ILE A 127 9.96 -11.04 7.65
CA ILE A 127 9.80 -9.64 7.22
C ILE A 127 10.74 -9.43 6.04
N ALA A 128 10.19 -9.01 4.90
CA ALA A 128 10.95 -8.70 3.69
C ALA A 128 10.82 -7.20 3.37
N LEU A 129 11.95 -6.50 3.28
CA LEU A 129 12.01 -5.07 2.99
C LEU A 129 12.80 -4.79 1.73
N ARG A 130 12.25 -3.94 0.86
CA ARG A 130 12.91 -3.37 -0.30
C ARG A 130 13.52 -2.01 0.05
N ASN A 131 14.75 -1.77 -0.40
CA ASN A 131 15.41 -0.48 -0.29
C ASN A 131 14.83 0.49 -1.34
N GLU A 132 14.08 1.50 -0.88
CA GLU A 132 13.52 2.60 -1.69
C GLU A 132 14.37 3.89 -1.58
N GLY A 133 15.43 3.84 -0.78
CA GLY A 133 16.40 4.92 -0.62
C GLY A 133 17.36 5.04 -1.80
N THR A 134 18.27 5.99 -1.69
CA THR A 134 19.31 6.25 -2.70
C THR A 134 20.66 5.64 -2.34
N ALA A 135 20.87 5.26 -1.08
CA ALA A 135 22.09 4.64 -0.59
C ALA A 135 21.95 3.13 -0.46
N THR A 136 23.07 2.41 -0.63
CA THR A 136 23.17 1.00 -0.28
C THR A 136 23.21 0.84 1.23
N TRP A 137 22.32 0.02 1.79
CA TRP A 137 22.42 -0.37 3.20
C TRP A 137 23.56 -1.37 3.36
N GLN A 138 24.65 -0.95 4.00
CA GLN A 138 25.82 -1.82 4.19
C GLN A 138 25.73 -2.60 5.49
N ASN A 139 26.02 -3.91 5.46
CA ASN A 139 25.90 -4.76 6.64
C ASN A 139 26.86 -4.38 7.77
N VAL A 140 28.00 -3.75 7.44
CA VAL A 140 28.98 -3.22 8.40
C VAL A 140 28.64 -1.82 8.93
N ALA A 141 27.64 -1.15 8.37
CA ALA A 141 27.30 0.24 8.70
C ALA A 141 26.21 0.36 9.79
N GLY A 142 25.90 -0.72 10.52
CA GLY A 142 25.00 -0.63 11.68
C GLY A 142 23.51 -0.62 11.34
N TYR A 143 23.14 -1.05 10.13
CA TYR A 143 21.76 -1.33 9.75
C TYR A 143 21.25 -2.62 10.40
N ALA A 144 20.06 -2.57 10.99
CA ALA A 144 19.43 -3.73 11.60
C ALA A 144 17.90 -3.59 11.60
N LEU A 145 17.20 -4.72 11.51
CA LEU A 145 15.80 -4.80 11.89
C LEU A 145 15.72 -4.85 13.41
N VAL A 146 15.13 -3.82 14.02
CA VAL A 146 15.13 -3.63 15.48
C VAL A 146 13.73 -3.84 16.02
N ASN A 147 13.64 -4.50 17.17
CA ASN A 147 12.39 -4.65 17.89
C ASN A 147 11.92 -3.28 18.40
N ALA A 148 10.69 -2.92 18.04
CA ALA A 148 10.01 -1.70 18.46
C ALA A 148 8.84 -2.01 19.42
N GLY A 149 8.84 -3.19 20.03
CA GLY A 149 7.83 -3.65 20.98
C GLY A 149 7.56 -5.15 20.85
N ASN A 150 7.45 -5.83 22.01
CA ASN A 150 7.08 -7.24 22.14
C ASN A 150 7.85 -8.17 21.18
N PRO A 151 9.14 -8.45 21.45
CA PRO A 151 9.96 -9.30 20.58
C PRO A 151 9.53 -10.77 20.58
N MET A 152 8.67 -11.18 21.52
CA MET A 152 8.18 -12.56 21.63
C MET A 152 9.32 -13.59 21.63
N GLY A 153 10.42 -13.27 22.32
CA GLY A 153 11.59 -14.15 22.42
C GLY A 153 12.62 -14.00 21.30
N ALA A 154 12.35 -13.23 20.24
CA ALA A 154 13.37 -12.90 19.25
C ALA A 154 14.42 -11.90 19.81
N PRO A 155 15.63 -11.84 19.24
CA PRO A 155 16.63 -10.83 19.57
C PRO A 155 16.11 -9.40 19.36
N GLU A 156 16.57 -8.45 20.17
CA GLU A 156 16.18 -7.04 20.04
C GLU A 156 16.68 -6.38 18.76
N ARG A 157 17.80 -6.86 18.19
CA ARG A 157 18.36 -6.36 16.93
C ARG A 157 18.78 -7.53 16.06
N LEU A 158 18.36 -7.49 14.80
CA LEU A 158 18.70 -8.47 13.77
C LEU A 158 19.49 -7.75 12.67
N PRO A 159 20.81 -7.95 12.57
CA PRO A 159 21.65 -7.23 11.61
C PRO A 159 21.27 -7.61 10.16
N LEU A 160 21.72 -6.80 9.21
CA LEU A 160 21.64 -7.16 7.80
C LEU A 160 22.46 -8.43 7.51
N PRO A 161 21.90 -9.40 6.78
CA PRO A 161 22.64 -10.59 6.35
C PRO A 161 23.65 -10.29 5.23
N HIS A 162 23.44 -9.24 4.43
CA HIS A 162 24.28 -8.79 3.32
C HIS A 162 23.98 -7.32 2.99
N ASP A 163 24.80 -6.69 2.14
CA ASP A 163 24.56 -5.34 1.64
C ASP A 163 23.33 -5.29 0.74
N VAL A 164 22.51 -4.25 0.84
CA VAL A 164 21.24 -4.11 0.11
C VAL A 164 21.25 -2.82 -0.71
N PRO A 165 21.58 -2.90 -2.02
CA PRO A 165 21.55 -1.74 -2.91
C PRO A 165 20.14 -1.15 -3.10
N PRO A 166 20.03 0.11 -3.56
CA PRO A 166 18.75 0.68 -3.95
C PRO A 166 17.97 -0.23 -4.90
N GLY A 167 16.74 -0.50 -4.55
CA GLY A 167 15.79 -1.33 -5.29
C GLY A 167 15.89 -2.83 -5.04
N GLU A 168 16.85 -3.30 -4.25
CA GLU A 168 16.93 -4.71 -3.82
C GLU A 168 16.15 -4.97 -2.52
N THR A 169 15.90 -6.25 -2.26
CA THR A 169 15.11 -6.74 -1.13
C THR A 169 15.94 -7.61 -0.21
N VAL A 170 15.75 -7.44 1.09
CA VAL A 170 16.32 -8.28 2.15
C VAL A 170 15.22 -8.90 3.00
N THR A 171 15.41 -10.15 3.43
CA THR A 171 14.45 -10.89 4.25
C THR A 171 15.07 -11.33 5.56
N TRP A 172 14.37 -11.06 6.66
CA TRP A 172 14.68 -11.59 7.99
C TRP A 172 13.71 -12.70 8.36
N THR A 173 14.24 -13.78 8.92
CA THR A 173 13.45 -14.82 9.61
C THR A 173 13.46 -14.56 11.11
N LEU A 174 12.27 -14.36 11.67
CA LEU A 174 12.04 -14.15 13.10
C LEU A 174 11.69 -15.48 13.76
N ASN A 175 12.49 -15.93 14.72
CA ASN A 175 12.11 -17.05 15.58
C ASN A 175 11.35 -16.50 16.79
N LEU A 176 10.03 -16.72 16.84
CA LEU A 176 9.13 -16.15 17.83
C LEU A 176 8.48 -17.25 18.68
N ILE A 177 8.12 -16.90 19.91
CA ILE A 177 7.40 -17.75 20.86
C ILE A 177 6.07 -17.07 21.21
N ALA A 178 4.98 -17.76 20.92
CA ALA A 178 3.63 -17.28 21.21
C ALA A 178 3.46 -17.00 22.72
N PRO A 179 2.86 -15.84 23.10
CA PRO A 179 2.48 -15.58 24.47
C PRO A 179 1.59 -16.70 25.04
N LYS A 180 1.62 -16.88 26.36
CA LYS A 180 0.80 -17.91 27.03
C LYS A 180 -0.68 -17.53 27.15
N THR A 181 -0.99 -16.25 26.96
CA THR A 181 -2.35 -15.72 27.09
C THR A 181 -3.04 -15.74 25.72
N PRO A 182 -4.19 -16.41 25.58
CA PRO A 182 -5.00 -16.32 24.37
C PRO A 182 -5.37 -14.88 24.03
N GLY A 183 -5.42 -14.57 22.74
CA GLY A 183 -5.66 -13.21 22.24
C GLY A 183 -4.73 -12.85 21.10
N LEU A 184 -4.91 -11.66 20.55
CA LEU A 184 -4.05 -11.14 19.49
C LEU A 184 -2.93 -10.30 20.09
N HIS A 185 -1.70 -10.60 19.70
CA HIS A 185 -0.52 -9.92 20.22
C HIS A 185 0.30 -9.35 19.07
N PRO A 186 0.62 -8.04 19.08
CA PRO A 186 1.50 -7.45 18.09
C PRO A 186 2.96 -7.62 18.49
N SER A 187 3.81 -8.06 17.56
CA SER A 187 5.26 -7.92 17.60
C SER A 187 5.70 -6.86 16.60
N ARG A 188 6.34 -5.79 17.08
CA ARG A 188 6.64 -4.60 16.27
C ARG A 188 8.11 -4.53 15.93
N TRP A 189 8.40 -4.17 14.69
CA TRP A 189 9.75 -4.13 14.13
C TRP A 189 9.92 -2.89 13.26
N GLN A 190 11.13 -2.35 13.19
CA GLN A 190 11.45 -1.25 12.29
C GLN A 190 12.91 -1.35 11.86
N LEU A 191 13.19 -1.06 10.60
CA LEU A 191 14.57 -0.93 10.15
C LEU A 191 15.19 0.29 10.82
N GLN A 192 16.44 0.18 11.26
CA GLN A 192 17.20 1.29 11.80
C GLN A 192 18.61 1.32 11.25
N HIS A 193 19.18 2.52 11.16
CA HIS A 193 20.60 2.76 10.97
C HIS A 193 21.12 3.48 12.21
N GLY A 194 21.90 2.79 13.04
CA GLY A 194 22.15 3.26 14.41
C GLY A 194 20.85 3.31 15.21
N ASP A 195 20.50 4.49 15.73
CA ASP A 195 19.24 4.73 16.46
C ASP A 195 18.15 5.39 15.59
N GLU A 196 18.47 5.70 14.32
CA GLU A 196 17.55 6.38 13.41
C GLU A 196 16.60 5.38 12.74
N PRO A 197 15.27 5.53 12.87
CA PRO A 197 14.30 4.67 12.20
C PRO A 197 14.21 4.96 10.71
N ILE A 198 14.16 3.90 9.91
CA ILE A 198 14.01 3.94 8.45
C ILE A 198 12.66 3.32 8.08
N GLY A 199 11.92 4.01 7.22
CA GLY A 199 10.63 3.58 6.70
C GLY A 199 9.56 3.36 7.78
N GLU A 200 8.56 2.56 7.45
CA GLU A 200 7.41 2.29 8.31
C GLU A 200 7.71 1.30 9.44
N ARG A 201 6.89 1.38 10.50
CA ARG A 201 6.90 0.38 11.56
C ARG A 201 6.03 -0.80 11.14
N ILE A 202 6.61 -1.98 11.20
CA ILE A 202 6.00 -3.24 10.75
C ILE A 202 5.45 -3.98 11.97
N THR A 203 4.24 -4.52 11.85
CA THR A 203 3.62 -5.32 12.92
C THR A 203 3.37 -6.74 12.43
N VAL A 204 4.00 -7.70 13.09
CA VAL A 204 3.68 -9.12 12.97
C VAL A 204 2.60 -9.43 14.00
N TRP A 205 1.43 -9.79 13.52
CA TRP A 205 0.28 -10.08 14.38
C TRP A 205 0.19 -11.57 14.69
N VAL A 206 0.14 -11.89 15.99
CA VAL A 206 0.18 -13.27 16.49
C VAL A 206 -1.10 -13.57 17.24
N GLY A 207 -1.96 -14.38 16.63
CA GLY A 207 -3.20 -14.87 17.24
C GLY A 207 -2.92 -16.09 18.09
N VAL A 208 -2.94 -15.94 19.41
CA VAL A 208 -2.83 -17.05 20.35
C VAL A 208 -4.22 -17.63 20.62
N LEU A 209 -4.42 -18.89 20.22
CA LEU A 209 -5.68 -19.59 20.46
C LEU A 209 -5.72 -20.21 21.86
N PRO A 210 -6.90 -20.35 22.48
CA PRO A 210 -7.06 -21.25 23.63
C PRO A 210 -6.72 -22.69 23.24
N GLU A 211 -6.14 -23.48 24.15
CA GLU A 211 -5.75 -24.88 23.83
C GLU A 211 -6.91 -25.74 23.32
N LYS A 212 -8.14 -25.46 23.78
CA LYS A 212 -9.36 -26.15 23.35
C LYS A 212 -9.73 -25.89 21.89
N ALA A 213 -9.18 -24.86 21.27
CA ALA A 213 -9.40 -24.49 19.87
C ALA A 213 -8.28 -25.01 18.93
N ARG A 214 -7.51 -26.02 19.36
CA ARG A 214 -6.44 -26.63 18.54
C ARG A 214 -6.94 -27.12 17.18
N GLU A 215 -8.15 -27.66 17.13
CA GLU A 215 -8.76 -28.12 15.87
C GLU A 215 -9.01 -26.95 14.90
N TRP A 216 -9.32 -25.76 15.42
CA TRP A 216 -9.50 -24.55 14.60
C TRP A 216 -8.19 -23.98 14.08
N LYS A 217 -7.06 -24.24 14.77
CA LYS A 217 -5.74 -23.84 14.27
C LYS A 217 -5.51 -24.39 12.87
N VAL A 218 -5.86 -25.66 12.64
CA VAL A 218 -5.69 -26.33 11.34
C VAL A 218 -6.48 -25.61 10.25
N GLU A 219 -7.72 -25.23 10.55
CA GLU A 219 -8.57 -24.53 9.59
C GLU A 219 -8.10 -23.10 9.32
N LEU A 220 -7.66 -22.38 10.36
CA LEU A 220 -7.12 -21.03 10.20
C LEU A 220 -5.80 -21.02 9.42
N ASP A 221 -4.90 -21.97 9.69
CA ASP A 221 -3.67 -22.15 8.92
C ASP A 221 -4.00 -22.41 7.44
N ARG A 222 -5.00 -23.26 7.15
CA ARG A 222 -5.48 -23.51 5.79
C ARG A 222 -5.96 -22.23 5.11
N LEU A 223 -6.77 -21.43 5.79
CA LEU A 223 -7.29 -20.17 5.24
C LEU A 223 -6.18 -19.14 4.98
N ILE A 224 -5.17 -19.07 5.86
CA ILE A 224 -3.99 -18.22 5.66
C ILE A 224 -3.19 -18.67 4.43
N GLU A 225 -2.96 -19.97 4.27
CA GLU A 225 -2.25 -20.49 3.09
C GLU A 225 -3.05 -20.29 1.80
N GLU A 226 -4.38 -20.46 1.81
CA GLU A 226 -5.23 -20.13 0.67
C GLU A 226 -5.19 -18.64 0.32
N ALA A 227 -5.16 -17.77 1.33
CA ALA A 227 -4.99 -16.33 1.14
C ALA A 227 -3.65 -15.98 0.46
N LYS A 228 -2.55 -16.59 0.92
CA LYS A 228 -1.22 -16.44 0.33
C LYS A 228 -1.18 -16.88 -1.13
N HIS A 229 -1.78 -18.03 -1.44
CA HIS A 229 -1.82 -18.53 -2.82
C HIS A 229 -2.57 -17.56 -3.75
N LYS A 230 -3.77 -17.14 -3.33
CA LYS A 230 -4.58 -16.20 -4.12
C LYS A 230 -3.91 -14.82 -4.25
N TRP A 231 -3.16 -14.38 -3.22
CA TRP A 231 -2.34 -13.18 -3.28
C TRP A 231 -1.31 -13.25 -4.41
N GLU A 232 -0.56 -14.36 -4.49
CA GLU A 232 0.48 -14.53 -5.53
C GLU A 232 -0.13 -14.58 -6.94
N GLU A 233 -1.27 -15.24 -7.11
CA GLU A 233 -2.01 -15.18 -8.37
C GLU A 233 -2.48 -13.76 -8.72
N ALA A 234 -2.98 -13.00 -7.74
CA ALA A 234 -3.47 -11.64 -7.96
C ALA A 234 -2.33 -10.67 -8.35
N LYS A 235 -1.15 -10.84 -7.73
CA LYS A 235 0.08 -10.10 -8.07
C LYS A 235 0.45 -10.29 -9.56
N GLN A 236 0.23 -11.47 -10.11
CA GLN A 236 0.46 -11.77 -11.53
C GLN A 236 -0.60 -11.18 -12.47
N ARG A 237 -1.81 -10.89 -11.96
CA ARG A 237 -2.96 -10.40 -12.76
C ARG A 237 -3.11 -8.86 -12.76
N GLY A 238 -2.47 -8.14 -11.84
CA GLY A 238 -2.44 -6.66 -11.79
C GLY A 238 -3.39 -6.00 -10.77
N GLU A 239 -3.15 -4.72 -10.46
CA GLU A 239 -3.70 -3.98 -9.29
C GLU A 239 -5.23 -4.00 -9.11
N LYS A 240 -6.02 -3.99 -10.19
CA LYS A 240 -7.49 -3.97 -10.07
C LYS A 240 -8.09 -5.30 -9.64
N GLU A 241 -7.52 -6.40 -10.12
CA GLU A 241 -7.95 -7.73 -9.69
C GLU A 241 -7.45 -8.04 -8.28
N PHE A 242 -6.33 -7.43 -7.91
CA PHE A 242 -5.77 -7.43 -6.57
C PHE A 242 -6.68 -6.73 -5.54
N GLU A 243 -7.15 -5.51 -5.79
CA GLU A 243 -8.10 -4.82 -4.88
C GLU A 243 -9.40 -5.62 -4.69
N ARG A 244 -9.94 -6.18 -5.77
CA ARG A 244 -11.13 -7.05 -5.73
C ARG A 244 -10.87 -8.33 -4.93
N PHE A 245 -9.70 -8.94 -5.10
CA PHE A 245 -9.31 -10.13 -4.35
C PHE A 245 -9.22 -9.84 -2.85
N VAL A 246 -8.57 -8.74 -2.45
CA VAL A 246 -8.50 -8.33 -1.04
C VAL A 246 -9.90 -8.19 -0.44
N GLN A 247 -10.81 -7.53 -1.17
CA GLN A 247 -12.22 -7.40 -0.74
C GLN A 247 -12.93 -8.74 -0.59
N GLU A 248 -12.77 -9.66 -1.54
CA GLU A 248 -13.42 -10.96 -1.51
C GLU A 248 -12.86 -11.87 -0.40
N LEU A 249 -11.54 -11.86 -0.21
CA LEU A 249 -10.89 -12.60 0.86
C LEU A 249 -11.33 -12.09 2.24
N LEU A 250 -11.39 -10.78 2.43
CA LEU A 250 -11.91 -10.16 3.65
C LEU A 250 -13.32 -10.64 3.96
N VAL A 251 -14.22 -10.59 2.98
CA VAL A 251 -15.61 -11.03 3.15
C VAL A 251 -15.69 -12.54 3.42
N GLN A 252 -14.86 -13.34 2.75
CA GLN A 252 -14.84 -14.80 2.92
C GLN A 252 -14.32 -15.18 4.32
N LEU A 253 -13.18 -14.61 4.73
CA LEU A 253 -12.65 -14.76 6.09
C LEU A 253 -13.69 -14.32 7.10
N GLN A 254 -14.30 -13.14 6.93
CA GLN A 254 -15.36 -12.66 7.82
C GLN A 254 -16.55 -13.61 7.93
N ARG A 255 -16.96 -14.27 6.83
CA ARG A 255 -18.07 -15.25 6.87
C ARG A 255 -17.69 -16.54 7.58
N GLU A 256 -16.54 -17.12 7.29
CA GLU A 256 -16.10 -18.35 7.96
C GLU A 256 -15.78 -18.07 9.44
N LEU A 257 -15.20 -16.91 9.75
CA LEU A 257 -15.02 -16.46 11.11
C LEU A 257 -16.35 -16.23 11.83
N ALA A 258 -17.35 -15.62 11.18
CA ALA A 258 -18.69 -15.48 11.76
C ALA A 258 -19.33 -16.84 12.07
N ARG A 259 -19.09 -17.85 11.22
CA ARG A 259 -19.53 -19.23 11.44
C ARG A 259 -18.84 -19.87 12.65
N ILE A 260 -17.54 -19.64 12.82
CA ILE A 260 -16.74 -20.13 13.96
C ILE A 260 -17.11 -19.39 15.27
N ILE A 261 -17.43 -18.09 15.18
CA ILE A 261 -17.83 -17.23 16.29
C ILE A 261 -19.22 -17.59 16.85
N GLU A 262 -20.13 -18.11 16.02
CA GLU A 262 -21.41 -18.66 16.50
C GLU A 262 -21.22 -19.83 17.46
N GLU A 263 -20.04 -20.47 17.45
CA GLU A 263 -19.71 -21.54 18.39
C GLU A 263 -18.99 -21.02 19.65
N GLN A 264 -17.86 -20.28 19.60
CA GLN A 264 -17.22 -19.70 20.82
C GLN A 264 -16.24 -18.51 20.56
N GLY A 265 -16.64 -17.25 20.87
CA GLY A 265 -15.72 -16.22 21.42
C GLY A 265 -15.69 -14.81 20.80
N GLN A 266 -16.21 -13.80 21.52
CA GLN A 266 -16.22 -12.37 21.15
C GLN A 266 -14.87 -11.63 21.23
N ALA A 267 -13.91 -12.09 22.04
CA ALA A 267 -12.65 -11.35 22.28
C ALA A 267 -11.62 -11.51 21.15
N LEU A 268 -11.60 -12.66 20.47
CA LEU A 268 -10.74 -12.89 19.31
C LEU A 268 -11.22 -12.10 18.08
N TRP A 269 -12.52 -11.81 18.03
CA TRP A 269 -13.19 -11.09 16.94
C TRP A 269 -12.79 -9.61 16.86
N GLU A 270 -12.85 -8.87 17.96
CA GLU A 270 -12.55 -7.43 17.94
C GLU A 270 -11.08 -7.17 17.57
N ALA A 271 -10.19 -8.06 17.98
CA ALA A 271 -8.77 -7.94 17.69
C ALA A 271 -8.44 -8.28 16.23
N LEU A 272 -9.05 -9.32 15.66
CA LEU A 272 -8.84 -9.71 14.27
C LEU A 272 -9.39 -8.68 13.28
N LEU A 273 -10.51 -8.02 13.61
CA LEU A 273 -11.01 -6.90 12.81
C LEU A 273 -10.06 -5.71 12.81
N HIS A 274 -9.51 -5.34 13.97
CA HIS A 274 -8.52 -4.28 14.07
C HIS A 274 -7.28 -4.58 13.23
N TRP A 275 -6.84 -5.85 13.18
CA TRP A 275 -5.76 -6.27 12.31
C TRP A 275 -6.10 -6.08 10.83
N LEU A 276 -7.28 -6.52 10.38
CA LEU A 276 -7.71 -6.38 8.99
C LEU A 276 -7.81 -4.90 8.58
N GLU A 277 -8.24 -4.03 9.49
CA GLU A 277 -8.27 -2.58 9.27
C GLU A 277 -6.86 -1.99 9.12
N GLU A 278 -5.91 -2.35 9.98
CA GLU A 278 -4.52 -1.91 9.86
C GLU A 278 -3.85 -2.43 8.58
N ALA A 279 -3.98 -3.72 8.29
CA ALA A 279 -3.40 -4.35 7.10
C ALA A 279 -3.95 -3.76 5.79
N CYS A 280 -5.20 -3.29 5.80
CA CYS A 280 -5.83 -2.68 4.62
C CYS A 280 -5.75 -1.15 4.60
N SER A 281 -5.26 -0.48 5.64
CA SER A 281 -5.16 0.99 5.67
C SER A 281 -4.17 1.58 4.64
N GLY A 282 -3.30 0.75 4.07
CA GLY A 282 -2.45 1.10 2.92
C GLY A 282 -3.15 1.05 1.54
N ALA A 283 -4.34 0.48 1.46
CA ALA A 283 -5.17 0.45 0.25
C ALA A 283 -6.56 0.98 0.60
N MET A 284 -6.87 2.23 0.22
CA MET A 284 -8.16 2.89 0.50
C MET A 284 -9.36 1.92 0.44
N LEU A 285 -9.88 1.52 1.60
CA LEU A 285 -11.18 0.86 1.71
C LEU A 285 -12.19 1.76 2.40
N PRO A 286 -13.47 1.72 1.99
CA PRO A 286 -14.48 2.63 2.48
C PRO A 286 -14.90 2.23 3.89
N ALA A 287 -14.92 3.20 4.80
CA ALA A 287 -15.38 3.11 6.20
C ALA A 287 -16.83 2.56 6.37
N SER A 288 -17.53 2.25 5.28
CA SER A 288 -18.90 1.74 5.24
C SER A 288 -19.04 0.27 5.68
N ALA A 289 -18.01 -0.57 5.54
CA ALA A 289 -18.07 -1.96 5.98
C ALA A 289 -18.08 -2.10 7.51
N LEU A 290 -17.34 -1.23 8.20
CA LEU A 290 -17.25 -1.17 9.67
C LEU A 290 -18.53 -0.63 10.30
N ALA A 291 -19.18 0.32 9.64
CA ALA A 291 -20.47 0.87 10.08
C ALA A 291 -21.58 -0.20 10.08
N LEU A 292 -21.60 -1.10 9.09
CA LEU A 292 -22.61 -2.15 9.00
C LEU A 292 -22.41 -3.27 10.04
N ALA A 293 -21.16 -3.64 10.34
CA ALA A 293 -20.84 -4.58 11.40
C ALA A 293 -21.15 -4.01 12.80
N GLY A 294 -20.83 -2.73 13.03
CA GLY A 294 -21.18 -2.01 14.26
C GLY A 294 -22.70 -1.87 14.46
N MET A 295 -23.46 -1.58 13.40
CA MET A 295 -24.93 -1.53 13.46
C MET A 295 -25.57 -2.90 13.73
N TRP A 296 -24.96 -3.98 13.23
CA TRP A 296 -25.42 -5.34 13.47
C TRP A 296 -25.16 -5.80 14.92
N LEU A 297 -24.01 -5.44 15.51
CA LEU A 297 -23.69 -5.67 16.92
C LEU A 297 -24.52 -4.79 17.87
N GLY A 298 -24.79 -3.53 17.50
CA GLY A 298 -25.64 -2.62 18.27
C GLY A 298 -27.09 -3.08 18.41
N ARG A 299 -27.60 -3.86 17.44
CA ARG A 299 -28.94 -4.48 17.51
C ARG A 299 -29.03 -5.67 18.47
N ARG A 300 -27.92 -6.25 18.93
CA ARG A 300 -27.89 -7.39 19.87
C ARG A 300 -27.50 -7.01 21.31
N ARG A 301 -27.32 -5.72 21.61
CA ARG A 301 -27.16 -5.18 22.98
C ARG A 301 -28.50 -4.74 23.63
N LYS A 302 -29.64 -5.14 23.10
CA LYS A 302 -30.96 -5.02 23.74
C LYS A 302 -31.57 -6.40 23.95
#